data_AF-A0A1W9VRI0-F1
#
_entry.id   AF-A0A1W9VRI0-F1
#
_cell.length_a   1.000
_cell.length_b   1.000
_cell.length_c   1.000
_cell.angle_alpha   90.00
_cell.angle_beta   90.00
_cell.angle_gamma   90.00
#
_symmetry.space_group_name_H-M   'P 1'
#
loop_
_entity.id
_entity.type
_entity.pdbx_description
1 polymer ?
#
loop_
_entity_poly.entity_id
_entity_poly.type
_entity_poly.pdbx_seq_one_letter_code
_entity_poly.pdbx_strand_id
1 'polypeptide(L)'
;MPEAEKRGLKNLKNTVESIPELTKEYSVELFEKHNVFTRGELEARELIYLEQYSQQINIEAKITSEMAMRSIVPAVTDYISTITSSIINLKTVLPKANTTGQEKLITELSDNLAGLLTSIDILDKVIPIAQDLEIDLHKQAVYYSEEVLNAMADVRKYADALESKTDREMWPFPSYEELLFKL
;
A
#
# COMPACT_ATOMS: atom_id res chain seq x y z
N MET A 1 -18.46 -6.55 17.86
CA MET A 1 -19.29 -5.81 16.87
C MET A 1 -20.80 -5.97 17.06
N PRO A 2 -21.40 -7.15 17.34
CA PRO A 2 -22.87 -7.30 17.29
C PRO A 2 -23.65 -6.52 18.35
N GLU A 3 -23.01 -6.12 19.46
CA GLU A 3 -23.67 -5.35 20.52
C GLU A 3 -23.70 -3.84 20.25
N ALA A 4 -22.73 -3.31 19.50
CA ALA A 4 -22.70 -1.90 19.09
C ALA A 4 -23.74 -1.61 17.99
N GLU A 5 -23.83 -2.49 17.00
CA GLU A 5 -24.87 -2.43 15.96
C GLU A 5 -26.28 -2.56 16.56
N LYS A 6 -26.47 -3.48 17.52
CA LYS A 6 -27.75 -3.59 18.26
C LYS A 6 -28.12 -2.33 19.03
N ARG A 7 -27.13 -1.52 19.43
CA ARG A 7 -27.33 -0.25 20.13
C ARG A 7 -27.44 0.95 19.18
N GLY A 8 -27.41 0.74 17.86
CA GLY A 8 -27.47 1.80 16.86
C GLY A 8 -26.22 2.68 16.81
N LEU A 9 -25.10 2.22 17.38
CA LEU A 9 -23.84 2.95 17.33
C LEU A 9 -23.22 2.82 15.94
N LYS A 10 -22.92 3.96 15.32
CA LYS A 10 -22.28 4.01 14.00
C LYS A 10 -20.89 3.38 14.07
N ASN A 11 -20.56 2.59 13.05
CA ASN A 11 -19.25 1.97 12.86
C ASN A 11 -18.71 2.38 11.48
N LEU A 12 -18.16 3.59 11.41
CA LEU A 12 -17.57 4.15 10.19
C LEU A 12 -16.13 3.67 10.12
N LYS A 13 -15.83 2.77 9.18
CA LYS A 13 -14.53 2.09 9.13
C LYS A 13 -13.49 2.87 8.35
N ASN A 14 -13.95 3.74 7.46
CA ASN A 14 -13.11 4.53 6.58
C ASN A 14 -13.15 6.00 7.01
N THR A 15 -11.99 6.64 7.03
CA THR A 15 -11.83 8.08 7.28
C THR A 15 -12.75 8.90 6.36
N VAL A 16 -12.85 8.53 5.08
CA VAL A 16 -13.68 9.22 4.08
C VAL A 16 -15.16 9.16 4.43
N GLU A 17 -15.64 8.04 5.00
CA GLU A 17 -17.02 7.91 5.48
C GLU A 17 -17.28 8.72 6.76
N SER A 18 -16.23 8.96 7.56
CA SER A 18 -16.33 9.67 8.83
C SER A 18 -16.33 11.18 8.69
N ILE A 19 -15.62 11.73 7.70
CA ILE A 19 -15.46 13.18 7.51
C ILE A 19 -16.81 13.90 7.32
N PRO A 20 -17.77 13.38 6.51
CA PRO A 20 -19.10 13.99 6.35
C PRO A 20 -19.97 13.99 7.62
N GLU A 21 -19.58 13.33 8.71
CA GLU A 21 -20.29 13.44 9.98
C GLU A 21 -20.11 14.83 10.64
N LEU A 22 -19.06 15.58 10.27
CA LEU A 22 -18.79 16.92 10.81
C LEU A 22 -19.83 17.96 10.39
N THR A 23 -20.45 17.78 9.22
CA THR A 23 -21.42 18.71 8.63
C THR A 23 -22.87 18.25 8.80
N LYS A 24 -23.10 17.13 9.49
CA LYS A 24 -24.46 16.71 9.86
C LYS A 24 -25.07 17.66 10.87
N GLU A 25 -26.39 17.79 10.81
CA GLU A 25 -27.14 18.78 11.59
C GLU A 25 -26.82 18.72 13.09
N TYR A 26 -26.76 17.52 13.67
CA TYR A 26 -26.43 17.35 15.09
C TYR A 26 -25.03 17.88 15.46
N SER A 27 -24.05 17.75 14.57
CA SER A 27 -22.69 18.25 14.76
C SER A 27 -22.67 19.77 14.62
N VAL A 28 -23.33 20.30 13.59
CA VAL A 28 -23.43 21.75 13.35
C VAL A 28 -24.11 22.44 14.53
N GLU A 29 -25.27 21.94 14.97
CA GLU A 29 -26.00 22.48 16.13
C GLU A 29 -25.14 22.46 17.41
N LEU A 30 -24.38 21.38 17.63
CA LEU A 30 -23.48 21.27 18.78
C LEU A 30 -22.38 22.35 18.75
N PHE A 31 -21.68 22.49 17.62
CA PHE A 31 -20.58 23.45 17.50
C PHE A 31 -21.05 24.91 17.52
N GLU A 32 -22.18 25.21 16.87
CA GLU A 32 -22.76 26.56 16.85
C GLU A 32 -23.27 26.95 18.24
N LYS A 33 -23.97 26.06 18.94
CA LYS A 33 -24.46 26.31 20.31
C LYS A 33 -23.33 26.66 21.28
N HIS A 34 -22.17 26.05 21.10
CA HIS A 34 -21.00 26.29 21.94
C HIS A 34 -20.09 27.43 21.42
N ASN A 35 -20.48 28.13 20.34
CA ASN A 35 -19.70 29.17 19.68
C ASN A 35 -18.26 28.71 19.32
N VAL A 36 -18.12 27.44 18.93
CA VAL A 36 -16.83 26.86 18.56
C VAL A 36 -16.60 27.03 17.06
N PHE A 37 -17.57 26.61 16.24
CA PHE A 37 -17.54 26.75 14.78
C PHE A 37 -18.92 27.09 14.23
N THR A 38 -18.94 27.77 13.09
CA THR A 38 -20.11 28.00 12.23
C THR A 38 -20.26 26.89 11.21
N ARG A 39 -21.45 26.73 10.61
CA ARG A 39 -21.68 25.80 9.49
C ARG A 39 -20.65 25.93 8.37
N GLY A 40 -20.40 27.15 7.88
CA GLY A 40 -19.44 27.37 6.79
C GLY A 40 -18.01 26.98 7.15
N GLU A 41 -17.62 27.15 8.42
CA GLU A 41 -16.34 26.70 8.94
C GLU A 41 -16.22 25.17 9.07
N LEU A 42 -17.33 24.47 9.31
CA LEU A 42 -17.38 23.01 9.32
C LEU A 42 -17.32 22.43 7.90
N GLU A 43 -18.06 23.03 6.96
CA GLU A 43 -18.02 22.67 5.54
C GLU A 43 -16.60 22.89 4.95
N ALA A 44 -15.97 24.02 5.26
CA ALA A 44 -14.60 24.27 4.86
C ALA A 44 -13.62 23.22 5.42
N ARG A 45 -13.80 22.80 6.68
CA ARG A 45 -12.97 21.75 7.30
C ARG A 45 -13.20 20.39 6.65
N GLU A 46 -14.43 20.05 6.31
CA GLU A 46 -14.75 18.81 5.60
C GLU A 46 -13.93 18.72 4.31
N LEU A 47 -13.96 19.77 3.50
CA LEU A 47 -13.22 19.85 2.23
C LEU A 47 -11.70 19.75 2.46
N ILE A 48 -11.16 20.50 3.43
CA ILE A 48 -9.72 20.46 3.76
C ILE A 48 -9.30 19.04 4.19
N TYR A 49 -10.10 18.34 4.99
CA TYR A 49 -9.76 16.99 5.45
C TYR A 49 -9.84 15.96 4.31
N LEU A 50 -10.80 16.08 3.40
CA LEU A 50 -10.89 15.22 2.21
C LEU A 50 -9.70 15.43 1.27
N GLU A 51 -9.29 16.69 1.10
CA GLU A 51 -8.13 17.05 0.30
C GLU A 51 -6.83 16.51 0.94
N GLN A 52 -6.63 16.74 2.24
CA GLN A 52 -5.46 16.24 2.98
C GLN A 52 -5.36 14.71 2.92
N TYR A 53 -6.48 14.02 3.11
CA TYR A 53 -6.54 12.56 2.97
C TYR A 53 -6.08 12.12 1.58
N SER A 54 -6.66 12.72 0.53
CA SER A 54 -6.34 12.38 -0.86
C SER A 54 -4.88 12.65 -1.20
N GLN A 55 -4.33 13.78 -0.74
CA GLN A 55 -2.93 14.15 -0.95
C GLN A 55 -1.96 13.19 -0.23
N GLN A 56 -2.28 12.80 1.00
CA GLN A 56 -1.46 11.85 1.76
C GLN A 56 -1.38 10.51 1.03
N ILE A 57 -2.53 9.93 0.64
CA ILE A 57 -2.55 8.65 -0.07
C ILE A 57 -1.86 8.75 -1.43
N ASN A 58 -1.99 9.87 -2.15
CA ASN A 58 -1.29 10.09 -3.41
C ASN A 58 0.24 10.03 -3.25
N ILE A 59 0.78 10.67 -2.20
CA ILE A 59 2.21 10.65 -1.91
C ILE A 59 2.65 9.23 -1.56
N GLU A 60 1.93 8.55 -0.66
CA GLU A 60 2.23 7.18 -0.26
C GLU A 60 2.19 6.21 -1.45
N ALA A 61 1.21 6.35 -2.35
CA ALA A 61 1.07 5.54 -3.56
C ALA A 61 2.26 5.70 -4.51
N LYS A 62 2.67 6.95 -4.76
CA LYS A 62 3.83 7.25 -5.62
C LYS A 62 5.12 6.69 -5.03
N ILE A 63 5.33 6.87 -3.73
CA ILE A 63 6.49 6.32 -3.02
C ILE A 63 6.45 4.79 -3.07
N THR A 64 5.29 4.16 -2.90
CA THR A 64 5.14 2.70 -2.96
C THR A 64 5.55 2.16 -4.32
N SER A 65 5.07 2.77 -5.41
CA SER A 65 5.48 2.40 -6.78
C SER A 65 6.98 2.60 -6.99
N GLU A 66 7.51 3.77 -6.59
CA GLU A 66 8.93 4.09 -6.74
C GLU A 66 9.83 3.11 -5.97
N MET A 67 9.53 2.86 -4.70
CA MET A 67 10.30 1.95 -3.85
C MET A 67 10.27 0.52 -4.40
N ALA A 68 9.11 0.04 -4.83
CA ALA A 68 8.98 -1.30 -5.39
C ALA A 68 9.79 -1.44 -6.69
N MET A 69 9.64 -0.49 -7.62
CA MET A 69 10.32 -0.53 -8.91
C MET A 69 11.83 -0.29 -8.82
N ARG A 70 12.28 0.65 -7.98
CA ARG A 70 13.70 1.05 -7.93
C ARG A 70 14.53 0.30 -6.90
N SER A 71 13.91 -0.30 -5.90
CA SER A 71 14.63 -0.97 -4.81
C SER A 71 14.36 -2.48 -4.81
N ILE A 72 13.09 -2.89 -4.79
CA ILE A 72 12.73 -4.32 -4.66
C ILE A 72 13.03 -5.09 -5.95
N VAL A 73 12.56 -4.59 -7.09
CA VAL A 73 12.72 -5.29 -8.38
C VAL A 73 14.20 -5.58 -8.70
N PRO A 74 15.15 -4.62 -8.58
CA PRO A 74 16.57 -4.90 -8.81
C PRO A 74 17.14 -5.90 -7.80
N ALA A 75 16.87 -5.74 -6.51
CA ALA A 75 17.39 -6.62 -5.46
C ALA A 75 16.99 -8.10 -5.69
N VAL A 76 15.72 -8.33 -6.03
CA VAL A 76 15.21 -9.67 -6.32
C VAL A 76 15.81 -10.22 -7.61
N THR A 77 15.96 -9.39 -8.64
CA THR A 77 16.55 -9.79 -9.93
C THR A 77 18.00 -10.23 -9.75
N ASP A 78 18.79 -9.48 -8.97
CA ASP A 78 20.18 -9.79 -8.66
C ASP A 78 20.30 -11.08 -7.83
N TYR A 79 19.38 -11.30 -6.89
CA TYR A 79 19.34 -12.54 -6.12
C TYR A 79 19.00 -13.76 -6.99
N ILE A 80 17.99 -13.65 -7.86
CA ILE A 80 17.66 -14.70 -8.85
C ILE A 80 18.90 -15.02 -9.72
N SER A 81 19.61 -13.99 -10.19
CA SER A 81 20.84 -14.14 -10.99
C SER A 81 21.94 -14.90 -10.22
N THR A 82 22.11 -14.59 -8.93
CA THR A 82 23.08 -15.24 -8.04
C THR A 82 22.79 -16.73 -7.85
N ILE A 83 21.52 -17.09 -7.58
CA ILE A 83 21.12 -18.49 -7.43
C ILE A 83 21.30 -19.23 -8.76
N THR A 84 20.87 -18.62 -9.87
CA THR A 84 20.97 -19.21 -11.21
C THR A 84 22.42 -19.51 -11.58
N SER A 85 23.32 -18.55 -11.36
CA SER A 85 24.76 -18.72 -11.58
C SER A 85 25.34 -19.84 -10.72
N SER A 86 24.88 -19.96 -9.46
CA SER A 86 25.29 -21.03 -8.55
C SER A 86 24.85 -22.41 -9.05
N ILE A 87 23.61 -22.55 -9.57
CA ILE A 87 23.11 -23.79 -10.17
C ILE A 87 23.94 -24.18 -11.40
N ILE A 88 24.22 -23.23 -12.29
CA ILE A 88 25.00 -23.47 -13.50
C ILE A 88 26.39 -23.99 -13.13
N ASN A 89 27.10 -23.28 -12.26
CA ASN A 89 28.44 -23.67 -11.80
C ASN A 89 28.46 -25.05 -11.13
N LEU A 90 27.45 -25.35 -10.30
CA LEU A 90 27.33 -26.64 -9.64
C LEU A 90 27.12 -27.78 -10.64
N LYS A 91 26.24 -27.60 -11.63
CA LYS A 91 25.98 -28.61 -12.67
C LYS A 91 27.18 -28.80 -13.62
N THR A 92 27.98 -27.75 -13.85
CA THR A 92 29.23 -27.86 -14.61
C THR A 92 30.23 -28.79 -13.93
N VAL A 93 30.37 -28.70 -12.61
CA VAL A 93 31.32 -29.54 -11.84
C VAL A 93 30.73 -30.93 -11.55
N LEU A 94 29.43 -31.00 -11.21
CA LEU A 94 28.73 -32.23 -10.86
C LEU A 94 27.40 -32.32 -11.63
N PRO A 95 27.39 -32.93 -12.83
CA PRO A 95 26.19 -32.97 -13.69
C PRO A 95 24.97 -33.67 -13.08
N LYS A 96 25.16 -34.49 -12.04
CA LYS A 96 24.09 -35.20 -11.32
C LYS A 96 23.72 -34.55 -9.98
N ALA A 97 24.15 -33.32 -9.74
CA ALA A 97 23.76 -32.58 -8.55
C ALA A 97 22.23 -32.38 -8.52
N ASN A 98 21.61 -32.62 -7.36
CA ASN A 98 20.20 -32.36 -7.16
C ASN A 98 19.99 -30.86 -6.91
N THR A 99 19.38 -30.15 -7.87
CA THR A 99 19.13 -28.71 -7.81
C THR A 99 17.66 -28.33 -7.69
N THR A 100 16.79 -29.31 -7.46
CA THR A 100 15.32 -29.11 -7.47
C THR A 100 14.86 -28.06 -6.45
N GLY A 101 15.53 -27.96 -5.30
CA GLY A 101 15.21 -26.95 -4.29
C GLY A 101 15.50 -25.52 -4.76
N GLN A 102 16.66 -25.28 -5.39
CA GLN A 102 17.01 -23.95 -5.90
C GLN A 102 16.17 -23.56 -7.12
N GLU A 103 15.88 -24.53 -8.00
CA GLU A 103 14.98 -24.31 -9.14
C GLU A 103 13.58 -23.89 -8.68
N LYS A 104 13.04 -24.57 -7.66
CA LYS A 104 11.75 -24.20 -7.07
C LYS A 104 11.77 -22.79 -6.48
N LEU A 105 12.84 -22.41 -5.77
CA LEU A 105 12.98 -21.06 -5.22
C LEU A 105 13.00 -20.00 -6.32
N ILE A 106 13.74 -20.23 -7.42
CA ILE A 106 13.77 -19.33 -8.58
C ILE A 106 12.36 -19.18 -9.18
N THR A 107 11.62 -20.27 -9.34
CA THR A 107 10.24 -20.21 -9.84
C THR A 107 9.37 -19.34 -8.94
N GLU A 108 9.38 -19.58 -7.63
CA GLU A 108 8.59 -18.80 -6.68
C GLU A 108 8.97 -17.30 -6.67
N LEU A 109 10.27 -16.98 -6.73
CA LEU A 109 10.74 -15.59 -6.82
C LEU A 109 10.30 -14.94 -8.14
N SER A 110 10.41 -15.65 -9.26
CA SER A 110 10.04 -15.12 -10.58
C SER A 110 8.54 -14.86 -10.68
N ASP A 111 7.72 -15.77 -10.16
CA ASP A 111 6.25 -15.63 -10.15
C ASP A 111 5.82 -14.44 -9.29
N ASN A 112 6.40 -14.29 -8.10
CA ASN A 112 6.10 -13.15 -7.23
C ASN A 112 6.63 -11.82 -7.82
N LEU A 113 7.79 -11.83 -8.48
CA LEU A 113 8.32 -10.65 -9.17
C LEU A 113 7.42 -10.21 -10.33
N ALA A 114 6.91 -11.16 -11.11
CA ALA A 114 5.93 -10.86 -12.17
C ALA A 114 4.62 -10.30 -11.60
N GLY A 115 4.15 -10.86 -10.48
CA GLY A 115 3.02 -10.33 -9.73
C GLY A 115 3.24 -8.90 -9.26
N LEU A 116 4.41 -8.62 -8.66
CA LEU A 116 4.81 -7.28 -8.21
C LEU A 116 4.79 -6.28 -9.36
N LEU A 117 5.43 -6.60 -10.49
CA LEU A 117 5.47 -5.71 -11.67
C LEU A 117 4.06 -5.40 -12.19
N THR A 118 3.20 -6.42 -12.27
CA THR A 118 1.80 -6.24 -12.69
C THR A 118 1.05 -5.33 -11.73
N SER A 119 1.23 -5.49 -10.41
CA SER A 119 0.61 -4.64 -9.40
C SER A 119 1.12 -3.19 -9.45
N ILE A 120 2.42 -2.98 -9.72
CA ILE A 120 2.98 -1.64 -9.94
C ILE A 120 2.33 -0.98 -11.16
N ASP A 121 2.22 -1.69 -12.29
CA ASP A 121 1.56 -1.18 -13.49
C ASP A 121 0.09 -0.80 -13.26
N ILE A 122 -0.62 -1.53 -12.40
CA ILE A 122 -1.99 -1.21 -12.00
C ILE A 122 -1.99 0.05 -11.12
N LEU A 123 -1.12 0.12 -10.11
CA LEU A 123 -1.00 1.27 -9.22
C LEU A 123 -0.70 2.56 -10.01
N ASP A 124 0.25 2.51 -10.94
CA ASP A 124 0.62 3.64 -11.80
C ASP A 124 -0.50 4.09 -12.74
N LYS A 125 -1.49 3.23 -13.02
CA LYS A 125 -2.68 3.59 -13.80
C LYS A 125 -3.79 4.20 -12.96
N VAL A 126 -3.99 3.74 -11.72
CA VAL A 126 -5.08 4.25 -10.87
C VAL A 126 -4.75 5.59 -10.23
N ILE A 127 -3.47 5.87 -9.97
CA ILE A 127 -3.02 7.18 -9.42
C ILE A 127 -3.51 8.36 -10.27
N PRO A 128 -3.22 8.45 -11.60
CA PRO A 128 -3.66 9.60 -12.40
C PRO A 128 -5.18 9.72 -12.49
N ILE A 129 -5.92 8.59 -12.53
CA ILE A 129 -7.38 8.61 -12.52
C ILE A 129 -7.90 9.27 -11.24
N ALA A 130 -7.29 8.98 -10.08
CA ALA A 130 -7.64 9.62 -8.81
C ALA A 130 -7.33 11.13 -8.81
N GLN A 131 -6.22 11.53 -9.43
CA GLN A 131 -5.83 12.94 -9.56
C GLN A 131 -6.83 13.73 -10.42
N ASP A 132 -7.32 13.15 -11.51
CA ASP A 132 -8.29 13.79 -12.41
C ASP A 132 -9.67 14.03 -11.77
N LEU A 133 -9.95 13.45 -10.60
CA LEU A 133 -11.19 13.64 -9.85
C LEU A 133 -11.19 14.88 -8.93
N GLU A 134 -10.18 15.74 -8.99
CA GLU A 134 -9.98 16.89 -8.09
C GLU A 134 -11.15 17.88 -7.98
N ILE A 135 -12.04 17.91 -8.96
CA ILE A 135 -13.24 18.77 -8.95
C ILE A 135 -14.21 18.37 -7.82
N ASP A 136 -14.27 17.09 -7.47
CA ASP A 136 -15.15 16.54 -6.44
C ASP A 136 -14.31 15.84 -5.38
N LEU A 137 -13.91 16.59 -4.35
CA LEU A 137 -13.02 16.12 -3.29
C LEU A 137 -13.55 14.87 -2.57
N HIS A 138 -14.87 14.73 -2.43
CA HIS A 138 -15.44 13.54 -1.82
C HIS A 138 -15.28 12.32 -2.74
N LYS A 139 -15.61 12.44 -4.03
CA LYS A 139 -15.39 11.35 -4.99
C LYS A 139 -13.92 10.99 -5.13
N GLN A 140 -13.04 11.99 -5.14
CA GLN A 140 -11.60 11.78 -5.16
C GLN A 140 -11.14 10.98 -3.94
N ALA A 141 -11.55 11.40 -2.73
CA ALA A 141 -11.19 10.70 -1.50
C ALA A 141 -11.72 9.25 -1.48
N VAL A 142 -12.94 9.02 -1.94
CA VAL A 142 -13.52 7.67 -2.08
C VAL A 142 -12.65 6.83 -3.02
N TYR A 143 -12.31 7.34 -4.20
CA TYR A 143 -11.48 6.63 -5.16
C TYR A 143 -10.08 6.31 -4.62
N TYR A 144 -9.45 7.22 -3.89
CA TYR A 144 -8.19 6.92 -3.19
C TYR A 144 -8.36 5.82 -2.15
N SER A 145 -9.47 5.83 -1.39
CA SER A 145 -9.70 4.85 -0.34
C SER A 145 -10.08 3.46 -0.83
N GLU A 146 -10.70 3.36 -2.02
CA GLU A 146 -11.20 2.11 -2.57
C GLU A 146 -10.28 1.53 -3.65
N GLU A 147 -9.78 2.34 -4.57
CA GLU A 147 -9.02 1.83 -5.71
C GLU A 147 -7.50 1.94 -5.47
N VAL A 148 -7.02 3.12 -5.05
CA VAL A 148 -5.58 3.35 -4.88
C VAL A 148 -5.04 2.56 -3.69
N LEU A 149 -5.71 2.59 -2.54
CA LEU A 149 -5.30 1.80 -1.36
C LEU A 149 -5.31 0.29 -1.63
N ASN A 150 -6.28 -0.22 -2.39
CA ASN A 150 -6.31 -1.64 -2.75
C ASN A 150 -5.16 -2.00 -3.70
N ALA A 151 -4.86 -1.16 -4.69
CA ALA A 151 -3.71 -1.36 -5.57
C ALA A 151 -2.37 -1.32 -4.80
N MET A 152 -2.24 -0.42 -3.82
CA MET A 152 -1.08 -0.39 -2.93
C MET A 152 -0.96 -1.67 -2.08
N ALA A 153 -2.08 -2.19 -1.58
CA ALA A 153 -2.10 -3.43 -0.82
C ALA A 153 -1.65 -4.64 -1.67
N ASP A 154 -1.99 -4.67 -2.95
CA ASP A 154 -1.52 -5.70 -3.87
C ASP A 154 -0.01 -5.62 -4.12
N VAL A 155 0.55 -4.42 -4.30
CA VAL A 155 2.02 -4.23 -4.37
C VAL A 155 2.68 -4.76 -3.10
N ARG A 156 2.15 -4.39 -1.93
CA ARG A 156 2.65 -4.84 -0.63
C ARG A 156 2.63 -6.36 -0.49
N LYS A 157 1.55 -7.02 -0.90
CA LYS A 157 1.40 -8.48 -0.83
C LYS A 157 2.57 -9.20 -1.52
N TYR A 158 2.95 -8.77 -2.71
CA TYR A 158 4.07 -9.39 -3.44
C TYR A 158 5.43 -8.97 -2.86
N ALA A 159 5.58 -7.72 -2.43
CA ALA A 159 6.78 -7.24 -1.75
C ALA A 159 7.08 -8.06 -0.49
N ASP A 160 6.10 -8.27 0.40
CA ASP A 160 6.23 -9.04 1.64
C ASP A 160 6.56 -10.52 1.33
N ALA A 161 5.99 -11.09 0.26
CA ALA A 161 6.31 -12.45 -0.17
C ALA A 161 7.76 -12.58 -0.66
N LEU A 162 8.26 -11.57 -1.39
CA LEU A 162 9.64 -11.50 -1.87
C LEU A 162 10.64 -11.28 -0.74
N GLU A 163 10.31 -10.44 0.25
CA GLU A 163 11.14 -10.22 1.45
C GLU A 163 11.47 -11.54 2.14
N SER A 164 10.45 -12.39 2.33
CA SER A 164 10.61 -13.68 3.05
C SER A 164 11.50 -14.70 2.32
N LYS A 165 11.79 -14.50 1.03
CA LYS A 165 12.50 -15.45 0.16
C LYS A 165 13.83 -14.93 -0.35
N THR A 166 14.06 -13.63 -0.27
CA THR A 166 15.29 -12.97 -0.72
C THR A 166 16.33 -13.01 0.39
N ASP A 167 17.62 -13.10 0.01
CA ASP A 167 18.70 -13.00 0.98
C ASP A 167 18.61 -11.67 1.76
N ARG A 168 18.77 -11.75 3.08
CA ARG A 168 18.76 -10.59 3.98
C ARG A 168 19.80 -9.56 3.56
N GLU A 169 20.98 -9.97 3.11
CA GLU A 169 22.05 -9.05 2.71
C GLU A 169 21.74 -8.30 1.40
N MET A 170 20.90 -8.89 0.54
CA MET A 170 20.48 -8.28 -0.73
C MET A 170 19.18 -7.49 -0.60
N TRP A 171 18.39 -7.71 0.46
CA TRP A 171 17.15 -6.99 0.68
C TRP A 171 17.43 -5.51 1.06
N PRO A 172 16.86 -4.53 0.34
CA PRO A 172 17.25 -3.12 0.46
C PRO A 172 16.71 -2.43 1.72
N PHE A 173 15.80 -3.08 2.45
CA PHE A 173 15.13 -2.49 3.60
C PHE A 173 15.53 -3.20 4.91
N PRO A 174 15.52 -2.46 6.04
CA PRO A 174 15.59 -3.09 7.34
C PRO A 174 14.32 -3.91 7.60
N SER A 175 14.50 -5.07 8.21
CA SER A 175 13.41 -5.88 8.74
C SER A 175 12.72 -5.17 9.90
N TYR A 176 11.49 -5.57 10.21
CA TYR A 176 10.77 -5.07 11.39
C TYR A 176 11.54 -5.29 12.71
N GLU A 177 12.28 -6.38 12.83
CA GLU A 177 13.08 -6.64 14.04
C GLU A 177 14.17 -5.57 14.22
N GLU A 178 14.83 -5.17 13.14
CA GLU A 178 15.87 -4.15 13.20
C GLU A 178 15.30 -2.77 13.47
N LEU A 179 14.18 -2.43 12.83
CA LEU A 179 13.48 -1.18 13.09
C LEU A 179 12.98 -1.06 14.53
N LEU A 180 12.58 -2.17 15.15
CA LEU A 180 11.98 -2.15 16.49
C LEU A 180 13.01 -2.31 17.61
N PHE A 181 14.13 -2.99 17.38
CA PHE A 181 15.04 -3.42 18.45
C PHE A 181 16.52 -3.11 18.21
N LYS A 182 16.91 -2.58 17.04
CA LYS A 182 18.33 -2.29 16.73
C LYS A 182 18.60 -0.84 16.34
N LEU A 183 17.69 0.09 16.69
CA LEU A 183 17.91 1.54 16.62
C LEU A 183 18.85 2.04 17.72
#